data_AF-A0A0S7ZCM1-F1
#
_entry.id   AF-A0A0S7ZCM1-F1
#
_cell.length_a   1.000
_cell.length_b   1.000
_cell.length_c   1.000
_cell.angle_alpha   90.00
_cell.angle_beta   90.00
_cell.angle_gamma   90.00
#
_symmetry.space_group_name_H-M   'P 1'
#
loop_
_entity.id
_entity.type
_entity.pdbx_description
1 polymer ?
#
loop_
_entity_poly.entity_id
_entity_poly.type
_entity_poly.pdbx_seq_one_letter_code
_entity_poly.pdbx_strand_id
1 'polypeptide(L)'
;MGKFDTFQKISHRIPERSLAWRIYGKGMEHFGDSKGYTEIPVPEPGDDELLVRNDSVGLCFSDTKIIKFGNDHPRIQGRDLKNDPVIPGHEVSLTVIKVGKNRIKEYRPGQRFIIQADVFYKGKSSSYGYVLPGGLTQYGIIGKEVLDGDGGSYLIPLQREDVGYSEVALVEPWACVVAAYRIEHRDGIKDGGNLLVLGSGKPGKIWDFSRLFKGRTPKKIVLAKISEGVKEAIEKSITVSGPEVVFAGGKLSPELVRKLSTQHTGGEGFDDIILLGDIDRDILAAAGDCMCAYGILNYMAESGTPQITRIDAGKIHYDRISFLGSTGTDVSAPYSANRDYGIRGESVILFGAGGPMGQMHVQLIMEEKKAPKRLIVTDIADDRLEVLKDKFTPLAEKKGISYHVLNPVNFASPEEFRNEVLRINGGRLFDYVVCLAAIPAVIENAASYLGERSVLNIFAGVSKGTIANLNIKDVVTKSTRYIGSSGSSLDDMEFTLRKMEKGELDTNNAVAGVSGMNDVWNGIDAVRTGSFPGKIVVYPHIRDLNLLSLHELSKKYPKVGALLSENGSWTREAEAKLLDELLDIE
;
A
#
# COMPACT_ATOMS: atom_id res chain seq x y z
N MET A 1 13.10 -34.83 20.68
CA MET A 1 12.51 -33.92 19.68
C MET A 1 12.20 -32.63 20.41
N GLY A 2 12.72 -31.49 19.97
CA GLY A 2 12.41 -30.19 20.61
C GLY A 2 10.98 -29.77 20.34
N LYS A 3 10.41 -28.83 21.11
CA LYS A 3 9.02 -28.36 20.92
C LYS A 3 8.84 -27.80 19.51
N PHE A 4 9.83 -27.07 19.01
CA PHE A 4 9.76 -26.48 17.68
C PHE A 4 9.67 -27.54 16.56
N ASP A 5 10.45 -28.63 16.66
CA ASP A 5 10.40 -29.72 15.67
C ASP A 5 9.05 -30.48 15.72
N THR A 6 8.49 -30.69 16.92
CA THR A 6 7.13 -31.24 17.09
C THR A 6 6.08 -30.34 16.45
N PHE A 7 6.20 -29.02 16.64
CA PHE A 7 5.30 -28.03 16.05
C PHE A 7 5.39 -27.99 14.53
N GLN A 8 6.60 -27.99 13.97
CA GLN A 8 6.82 -28.01 12.51
C GLN A 8 6.27 -29.27 11.86
N LYS A 9 6.48 -30.43 12.49
CA LYS A 9 6.02 -31.73 11.99
C LYS A 9 4.55 -32.02 12.27
N ILE A 10 3.81 -31.06 12.84
CA ILE A 10 2.40 -31.18 13.22
C ILE A 10 2.11 -32.46 14.03
N SER A 11 3.07 -32.90 14.85
CA SER A 11 2.99 -34.15 15.61
C SER A 11 2.50 -33.95 17.05
N HIS A 12 2.15 -32.72 17.42
CA HIS A 12 1.52 -32.38 18.70
C HIS A 12 0.02 -32.67 18.66
N ARG A 13 -0.60 -32.81 19.84
CA ARG A 13 -2.05 -32.96 19.94
C ARG A 13 -2.76 -31.65 19.54
N ILE A 14 -3.77 -31.74 18.68
CA ILE A 14 -4.68 -30.60 18.43
C ILE A 14 -5.61 -30.46 19.65
N PRO A 15 -5.65 -29.28 20.31
CA PRO A 15 -6.50 -29.08 21.48
C PRO A 15 -7.98 -29.03 21.09
N GLU A 16 -8.88 -29.21 22.06
CA GLU A 16 -10.32 -29.04 21.85
C GLU A 16 -10.73 -27.57 21.73
N ARG A 17 -9.93 -26.66 22.31
CA ARG A 17 -10.16 -25.22 22.33
C ARG A 17 -8.95 -24.45 21.80
N SER A 18 -9.25 -23.37 21.08
CA SER A 18 -8.34 -22.39 20.50
C SER A 18 -8.50 -21.05 21.22
N LEU A 19 -7.41 -20.33 21.41
CA LEU A 19 -7.46 -18.94 21.84
C LEU A 19 -7.77 -18.03 20.64
N ALA A 20 -8.58 -17.00 20.83
CA ALA A 20 -8.93 -16.02 19.80
C ALA A 20 -9.11 -14.62 20.37
N TRP A 21 -8.50 -13.62 19.73
CA TRP A 21 -8.82 -12.21 19.96
C TRP A 21 -9.96 -11.79 19.07
N ARG A 22 -10.91 -11.05 19.65
CA ARG A 22 -12.17 -10.69 18.99
C ARG A 22 -12.47 -9.21 19.18
N ILE A 23 -13.04 -8.57 18.16
CA ILE A 23 -13.50 -7.18 18.19
C ILE A 23 -15.02 -7.18 18.28
N TYR A 24 -15.54 -6.69 19.40
CA TYR A 24 -16.98 -6.70 19.70
C TYR A 24 -17.69 -5.39 19.39
N GLY A 25 -16.94 -4.36 19.00
CA GLY A 25 -17.50 -3.02 18.84
C GLY A 25 -16.43 -1.97 18.62
N LYS A 26 -16.81 -0.73 18.93
CA LYS A 26 -16.02 0.48 18.68
C LYS A 26 -15.25 0.90 19.92
N GLY A 27 -13.93 1.00 19.85
CA GLY A 27 -13.05 1.40 20.95
C GLY A 27 -12.24 0.23 21.52
N MET A 28 -11.09 0.54 22.14
CA MET A 28 -10.16 -0.47 22.69
C MET A 28 -10.77 -1.25 23.86
N GLU A 29 -11.78 -0.70 24.53
CA GLU A 29 -12.59 -1.35 25.55
C GLU A 29 -13.45 -2.50 25.00
N HIS A 30 -13.67 -2.54 23.68
CA HIS A 30 -14.36 -3.61 22.97
C HIS A 30 -13.41 -4.55 22.22
N PHE A 31 -12.10 -4.42 22.44
CA PHE A 31 -11.10 -5.34 21.90
C PHE A 31 -10.72 -6.41 22.93
N GLY A 32 -10.99 -7.66 22.58
CA GLY A 32 -10.90 -8.80 23.49
C GLY A 32 -12.13 -8.90 24.40
N ASP A 33 -12.16 -9.97 25.19
CA ASP A 33 -13.09 -10.09 26.32
C ASP A 33 -12.40 -9.58 27.57
N SER A 34 -12.82 -8.39 28.04
CA SER A 34 -12.20 -7.72 29.19
C SER A 34 -10.69 -7.54 29.06
N LYS A 35 -10.22 -7.14 27.86
CA LYS A 35 -8.80 -7.05 27.48
C LYS A 35 -8.04 -8.39 27.49
N GLY A 36 -8.74 -9.51 27.33
CA GLY A 36 -8.15 -10.83 27.12
C GLY A 36 -8.59 -11.47 25.81
N TYR A 37 -7.92 -12.56 25.43
CA TYR A 37 -8.46 -13.46 24.42
C TYR A 37 -9.70 -14.18 24.97
N THR A 38 -10.40 -14.87 24.08
CA THR A 38 -11.44 -15.84 24.44
C THR A 38 -11.08 -17.23 23.96
N GLU A 39 -11.57 -18.24 24.67
CA GLU A 39 -11.46 -19.62 24.21
C GLU A 39 -12.67 -20.00 23.37
N ILE A 40 -12.42 -20.45 22.14
CA ILE A 40 -13.42 -20.97 21.21
C ILE A 40 -13.09 -22.44 20.88
N PRO A 41 -14.05 -23.28 20.49
CA PRO A 41 -13.74 -24.63 20.01
C PRO A 41 -12.78 -24.58 18.81
N VAL A 42 -11.83 -25.52 18.72
CA VAL A 42 -11.12 -25.75 17.45
C VAL A 42 -12.15 -26.28 16.44
N PRO A 43 -12.35 -25.61 15.29
CA PRO A 43 -13.33 -26.05 14.32
C PRO A 43 -12.87 -27.33 13.60
N GLU A 44 -13.81 -28.21 13.26
CA GLU A 44 -13.57 -29.30 12.31
C GLU A 44 -13.88 -28.81 10.89
N PRO A 45 -13.00 -29.03 9.91
CA PRO A 45 -13.24 -28.57 8.55
C PRO A 45 -14.35 -29.41 7.89
N GLY A 46 -15.22 -28.75 7.13
CA GLY A 46 -16.12 -29.40 6.20
C GLY A 46 -15.40 -30.06 5.02
N ASP A 47 -16.17 -30.70 4.15
CA ASP A 47 -15.64 -31.48 3.01
C ASP A 47 -14.81 -30.64 2.02
N ASP A 48 -15.14 -29.35 1.89
CA ASP A 48 -14.53 -28.40 0.94
C ASP A 48 -13.59 -27.39 1.63
N GLU A 49 -13.27 -27.59 2.90
CA GLU A 49 -12.57 -26.62 3.75
C GLU A 49 -11.21 -27.14 4.22
N LEU A 50 -10.37 -26.23 4.71
CA LEU A 50 -9.10 -26.55 5.36
C LEU A 50 -9.15 -26.09 6.82
N LEU A 51 -8.66 -26.93 7.74
CA LEU A 51 -8.27 -26.47 9.07
C LEU A 51 -6.82 -26.02 9.01
N VAL A 52 -6.57 -24.76 9.35
CA VAL A 52 -5.22 -24.19 9.41
C VAL A 52 -4.85 -23.80 10.84
N ARG A 53 -3.56 -23.87 11.11
CA ARG A 53 -2.91 -23.30 12.28
C ARG A 53 -2.28 -21.97 11.90
N ASN A 54 -2.51 -20.93 12.68
CA ASN A 54 -1.85 -19.64 12.49
C ASN A 54 -0.53 -19.64 13.27
N ASP A 55 0.59 -19.74 12.56
CA ASP A 55 1.89 -19.96 13.19
C ASP A 55 2.45 -18.65 13.79
N SER A 56 2.31 -17.54 13.06
CA SER A 56 2.64 -16.19 13.53
C SER A 56 1.79 -15.13 12.81
N VAL A 57 1.62 -13.98 13.46
CA VAL A 57 0.77 -12.89 12.97
C VAL A 57 1.47 -11.54 13.16
N GLY A 58 1.66 -10.79 12.09
CA GLY A 58 2.05 -9.38 12.15
C GLY A 58 0.87 -8.50 12.57
N LEU A 59 1.10 -7.57 13.49
CA LEU A 59 0.06 -6.61 13.89
C LEU A 59 0.02 -5.42 12.93
N CYS A 60 -1.16 -5.11 12.40
CA CYS A 60 -1.33 -4.05 11.40
C CYS A 60 -2.16 -2.88 11.91
N PHE A 61 -1.89 -1.69 11.37
CA PHE A 61 -2.65 -0.50 11.68
C PHE A 61 -4.12 -0.61 11.23
N SER A 62 -4.41 -1.43 10.22
CA SER A 62 -5.78 -1.77 9.79
C SER A 62 -6.61 -2.39 10.91
N ASP A 63 -6.04 -3.23 11.78
CA ASP A 63 -6.76 -3.81 12.91
C ASP A 63 -7.23 -2.70 13.87
N THR A 64 -6.40 -1.67 14.08
CA THR A 64 -6.77 -0.48 14.88
C THR A 64 -7.89 0.34 14.24
N LYS A 65 -8.02 0.33 12.90
CA LYS A 65 -9.13 0.99 12.19
C LYS A 65 -10.44 0.23 12.42
N ILE A 66 -10.42 -1.10 12.40
CA ILE A 66 -11.61 -1.91 12.74
C ILE A 66 -12.04 -1.58 14.16
N ILE A 67 -11.11 -1.58 15.13
CA ILE A 67 -11.42 -1.23 16.53
C ILE A 67 -11.95 0.20 16.65
N LYS A 68 -11.32 1.18 15.97
CA LYS A 68 -11.72 2.59 16.04
C LYS A 68 -13.12 2.86 15.49
N PHE A 69 -13.54 2.15 14.45
CA PHE A 69 -14.81 2.40 13.77
C PHE A 69 -15.91 1.40 14.12
N GLY A 70 -15.56 0.18 14.55
CA GLY A 70 -16.52 -0.88 14.84
C GLY A 70 -17.44 -1.17 13.65
N ASN A 71 -18.76 -1.21 13.89
CA ASN A 71 -19.78 -1.39 12.86
C ASN A 71 -19.81 -0.24 11.82
N ASP A 72 -19.22 0.93 12.12
CA ASP A 72 -19.13 2.06 11.16
C ASP A 72 -18.00 1.83 10.13
N HIS A 73 -17.19 0.78 10.27
CA HIS A 73 -16.07 0.53 9.37
C HIS A 73 -16.61 0.14 7.97
N PRO A 74 -16.14 0.74 6.86
CA PRO A 74 -16.70 0.49 5.52
C PRO A 74 -16.67 -0.96 5.04
N ARG A 75 -15.74 -1.77 5.58
CA ARG A 75 -15.62 -3.22 5.30
C ARG A 75 -16.44 -4.13 6.24
N ILE A 76 -17.05 -3.58 7.29
CA ILE A 76 -17.90 -4.33 8.23
C ILE A 76 -19.35 -3.99 7.92
N GLN A 77 -19.88 -4.56 6.83
CA GLN A 77 -21.26 -4.31 6.38
C GLN A 77 -22.18 -5.47 6.74
N GLY A 78 -23.36 -5.18 7.28
CA GLY A 78 -24.38 -6.20 7.58
C GLY A 78 -24.00 -7.17 8.71
N ARG A 79 -22.92 -6.89 9.44
CA ARG A 79 -22.46 -7.62 10.62
C ARG A 79 -22.73 -6.78 11.86
N ASP A 80 -23.22 -7.42 12.91
CA ASP A 80 -23.31 -6.82 14.24
C ASP A 80 -22.18 -7.38 15.11
N LEU A 81 -21.12 -6.59 15.29
CA LEU A 81 -19.93 -7.01 16.04
C LEU A 81 -20.20 -7.48 17.47
N LYS A 82 -21.31 -7.04 18.09
CA LYS A 82 -21.64 -7.47 19.44
C LYS A 82 -21.97 -8.97 19.49
N ASN A 83 -22.67 -9.47 18.47
CA ASN A 83 -23.17 -10.85 18.41
C ASN A 83 -22.37 -11.72 17.44
N ASP A 84 -21.76 -11.13 16.42
CA ASP A 84 -20.86 -11.75 15.43
C ASP A 84 -19.54 -10.96 15.38
N PRO A 85 -18.67 -11.11 16.40
CA PRO A 85 -17.42 -10.36 16.50
C PRO A 85 -16.38 -10.81 15.46
N VAL A 86 -15.56 -9.87 15.03
CA VAL A 86 -14.46 -10.13 14.09
C VAL A 86 -13.26 -10.73 14.81
N ILE A 87 -12.63 -11.75 14.23
CA ILE A 87 -11.24 -12.14 14.56
C ILE A 87 -10.31 -11.38 13.60
N PRO A 88 -9.47 -10.44 14.08
CA PRO A 88 -8.57 -9.65 13.24
C PRO A 88 -7.28 -10.40 12.86
N GLY A 89 -6.38 -9.73 12.14
CA GLY A 89 -5.08 -10.26 11.71
C GLY A 89 -5.10 -10.83 10.30
N HIS A 90 -4.41 -10.14 9.39
CA HIS A 90 -4.31 -10.52 7.97
C HIS A 90 -2.86 -10.67 7.48
N GLU A 91 -1.89 -10.31 8.32
CA GLU A 91 -0.47 -10.57 8.09
C GLU A 91 -0.11 -11.89 8.77
N VAL A 92 -0.37 -13.03 8.13
CA VAL A 92 -0.32 -14.34 8.82
C VAL A 92 0.48 -15.38 8.04
N SER A 93 1.21 -16.22 8.78
CA SER A 93 1.75 -17.48 8.28
C SER A 93 0.85 -18.64 8.70
N LEU A 94 0.49 -19.48 7.73
CA LEU A 94 -0.49 -20.56 7.92
C LEU A 94 0.15 -21.93 7.67
N THR A 95 -0.18 -22.91 8.50
CA THR A 95 0.11 -24.33 8.26
C THR A 95 -1.19 -25.12 8.19
N VAL A 96 -1.38 -25.92 7.14
CA VAL A 96 -2.55 -26.81 6.99
C VAL A 96 -2.45 -27.98 7.97
N ILE A 97 -3.51 -28.20 8.76
CA ILE A 97 -3.59 -29.25 9.77
C ILE A 97 -4.49 -30.39 9.33
N LYS A 98 -5.67 -30.08 8.79
CA LYS A 98 -6.60 -31.06 8.22
C LYS A 98 -7.16 -30.54 6.90
N VAL A 99 -7.47 -31.46 5.99
CA VAL A 99 -7.98 -31.16 4.65
C VAL A 99 -9.31 -31.86 4.48
N GLY A 100 -10.34 -31.11 4.08
CA GLY A 100 -11.63 -31.65 3.70
C GLY A 100 -11.52 -32.65 2.55
N LYS A 101 -12.36 -33.68 2.54
CA LYS A 101 -12.23 -34.82 1.62
C LYS A 101 -12.25 -34.44 0.13
N ASN A 102 -12.88 -33.33 -0.24
CA ASN A 102 -12.94 -32.87 -1.63
C ASN A 102 -11.68 -32.09 -2.05
N ARG A 103 -10.84 -31.68 -1.10
CA ARG A 103 -9.65 -30.83 -1.31
C ARG A 103 -8.33 -31.58 -1.24
N ILE A 104 -8.34 -32.87 -0.92
CA ILE A 104 -7.14 -33.71 -0.75
C ILE A 104 -6.24 -33.83 -1.99
N LYS A 105 -6.76 -33.50 -3.18
CA LYS A 105 -5.97 -33.47 -4.43
C LYS A 105 -5.13 -32.20 -4.57
N GLU A 106 -5.56 -31.13 -3.93
CA GLU A 106 -4.95 -29.80 -4.01
C GLU A 106 -4.08 -29.51 -2.78
N TYR A 107 -4.51 -29.99 -1.61
CA TYR A 107 -3.90 -29.68 -0.32
C TYR A 107 -3.55 -30.93 0.49
N ARG A 108 -2.52 -30.81 1.34
CA ARG A 108 -2.09 -31.84 2.30
C ARG A 108 -1.71 -31.20 3.65
N PRO A 109 -1.89 -31.93 4.77
CA PRO A 109 -1.36 -31.50 6.06
C PRO A 109 0.15 -31.19 6.00
N GLY A 110 0.56 -30.16 6.73
CA GLY A 110 1.94 -29.65 6.79
C GLY A 110 2.29 -28.63 5.71
N GLN A 111 1.47 -28.45 4.67
CA GLN A 111 1.70 -27.36 3.71
C GLN A 111 1.55 -26.00 4.36
N ARG A 112 2.42 -25.07 3.95
CA ARG A 112 2.47 -23.71 4.47
C ARG A 112 2.07 -22.70 3.42
N PHE A 113 1.39 -21.64 3.85
CA PHE A 113 0.85 -20.60 2.99
C PHE A 113 1.00 -19.20 3.59
N ILE A 114 1.07 -18.21 2.71
CA ILE A 114 0.58 -16.86 3.00
C ILE A 114 -0.84 -16.72 2.43
N ILE A 115 -1.57 -15.69 2.85
CA ILE A 115 -2.91 -15.39 2.38
C ILE A 115 -3.01 -13.96 1.87
N GLN A 116 -3.63 -13.76 0.71
CA GLN A 116 -4.00 -12.42 0.22
C GLN A 116 -5.23 -11.93 0.99
N ALA A 117 -5.09 -10.80 1.68
CA ALA A 117 -6.16 -10.27 2.54
C ALA A 117 -7.39 -9.78 1.76
N ASP A 118 -7.19 -9.19 0.57
CA ASP A 118 -8.27 -8.62 -0.23
C ASP A 118 -8.96 -9.67 -1.11
N VAL A 119 -9.78 -10.50 -0.45
CA VAL A 119 -10.54 -11.60 -1.05
C VAL A 119 -11.84 -11.07 -1.68
N PHE A 120 -12.13 -11.51 -2.90
CA PHE A 120 -13.42 -11.32 -3.57
C PHE A 120 -14.03 -12.67 -3.92
N TYR A 121 -15.31 -12.84 -3.62
CA TYR A 121 -16.05 -14.06 -3.94
C TYR A 121 -17.44 -13.70 -4.47
N LYS A 122 -17.73 -14.12 -5.71
CA LYS A 122 -18.98 -13.84 -6.42
C LYS A 122 -19.30 -12.35 -6.49
N GLY A 123 -18.29 -11.54 -6.77
CA GLY A 123 -18.38 -10.07 -6.88
C GLY A 123 -18.53 -9.34 -5.54
N LYS A 124 -18.38 -10.04 -4.40
CA LYS A 124 -18.47 -9.43 -3.06
C LYS A 124 -17.12 -9.47 -2.36
N SER A 125 -16.73 -8.33 -1.78
CA SER A 125 -15.54 -8.27 -0.92
C SER A 125 -15.77 -9.09 0.35
N SER A 126 -14.85 -10.02 0.61
CA SER A 126 -14.86 -10.93 1.75
C SER A 126 -13.49 -10.94 2.44
N SER A 127 -12.91 -9.75 2.68
CA SER A 127 -11.52 -9.64 3.12
C SER A 127 -11.20 -10.45 4.38
N TYR A 128 -10.05 -11.13 4.39
CA TYR A 128 -9.55 -11.94 5.50
C TYR A 128 -9.08 -11.05 6.67
N GLY A 129 -9.41 -11.42 7.90
CA GLY A 129 -9.22 -10.57 9.09
C GLY A 129 -10.22 -9.41 9.20
N TYR A 130 -11.22 -9.36 8.32
CA TYR A 130 -12.34 -8.43 8.36
C TYR A 130 -13.65 -9.20 8.34
N VAL A 131 -14.15 -9.56 7.15
CA VAL A 131 -15.40 -10.30 6.98
C VAL A 131 -15.14 -11.77 7.32
N LEU A 132 -14.09 -12.35 6.75
CA LEU A 132 -13.62 -13.67 7.12
C LEU A 132 -12.74 -13.58 8.38
N PRO A 133 -12.77 -14.59 9.27
CA PRO A 133 -11.95 -14.61 10.48
C PRO A 133 -10.46 -14.63 10.13
N GLY A 134 -9.67 -13.80 10.83
CA GLY A 134 -8.25 -13.63 10.63
C GLY A 134 -7.35 -14.53 11.47
N GLY A 135 -6.06 -14.18 11.48
CA GLY A 135 -4.98 -14.95 12.07
C GLY A 135 -4.79 -14.78 13.58
N LEU A 136 -5.42 -13.80 14.25
CA LEU A 136 -5.34 -13.63 15.71
C LEU A 136 -6.20 -14.65 16.48
N THR A 137 -6.06 -15.92 16.10
CA THR A 137 -6.52 -17.13 16.76
C THR A 137 -5.50 -18.25 16.53
N GLN A 138 -5.51 -19.33 17.30
CA GLN A 138 -4.56 -20.43 17.09
C GLN A 138 -4.90 -21.30 15.88
N TYR A 139 -6.19 -21.55 15.66
CA TYR A 139 -6.68 -22.37 14.55
C TYR A 139 -7.89 -21.72 13.88
N GLY A 140 -8.01 -21.86 12.57
CA GLY A 140 -9.10 -21.29 11.77
C GLY A 140 -9.49 -22.17 10.58
N ILE A 141 -10.65 -21.86 9.99
CA ILE A 141 -11.11 -22.50 8.76
C ILE A 141 -10.80 -21.60 7.57
N ILE A 142 -10.23 -22.19 6.52
CA ILE A 142 -10.16 -21.59 5.19
C ILE A 142 -11.21 -22.26 4.31
N GLY A 143 -12.20 -21.48 3.90
CA GLY A 143 -13.34 -21.93 3.10
C GLY A 143 -13.28 -21.50 1.63
N LYS A 144 -14.35 -21.83 0.90
CA LYS A 144 -14.50 -21.58 -0.55
C LYS A 144 -14.29 -20.13 -0.96
N GLU A 145 -14.57 -19.15 -0.09
CA GLU A 145 -14.36 -17.73 -0.38
C GLU A 145 -12.89 -17.43 -0.68
N VAL A 146 -11.97 -18.12 0.02
CA VAL A 146 -10.53 -18.01 -0.18
C VAL A 146 -10.04 -19.01 -1.23
N LEU A 147 -10.52 -20.25 -1.20
CA LEU A 147 -10.02 -21.33 -2.07
C LEU A 147 -10.49 -21.21 -3.52
N ASP A 148 -11.73 -20.76 -3.74
CA ASP A 148 -12.39 -20.66 -5.05
C ASP A 148 -12.83 -19.21 -5.32
N GLY A 149 -11.99 -18.25 -4.91
CA GLY A 149 -12.22 -16.82 -5.08
C GLY A 149 -12.31 -16.38 -6.54
N ASP A 150 -12.76 -15.14 -6.76
CA ASP A 150 -12.90 -14.56 -8.11
C ASP A 150 -11.54 -14.42 -8.81
N GLY A 151 -10.45 -14.28 -8.05
CA GLY A 151 -9.06 -14.29 -8.52
C GLY A 151 -8.42 -15.69 -8.55
N GLY A 152 -9.19 -16.76 -8.33
CA GLY A 152 -8.67 -18.09 -7.99
C GLY A 152 -8.44 -18.24 -6.49
N SER A 153 -7.53 -19.14 -6.11
CA SER A 153 -7.17 -19.31 -4.69
C SER A 153 -6.38 -18.11 -4.20
N TYR A 154 -6.80 -17.57 -3.05
CA TYR A 154 -6.09 -16.52 -2.32
C TYR A 154 -5.07 -17.07 -1.30
N LEU A 155 -4.92 -18.41 -1.23
CA LEU A 155 -3.79 -19.05 -0.54
C LEU A 155 -2.61 -19.20 -1.49
N ILE A 156 -1.47 -18.63 -1.12
CA ILE A 156 -0.26 -18.68 -1.93
C ILE A 156 0.74 -19.64 -1.26
N PRO A 157 1.06 -20.78 -1.90
CA PRO A 157 1.90 -21.80 -1.31
C PRO A 157 3.37 -21.36 -1.25
N LEU A 158 4.00 -21.67 -0.13
CA LEU A 158 5.45 -21.59 -0.03
C LEU A 158 6.10 -22.66 -0.92
N GLN A 159 7.20 -22.29 -1.55
CA GLN A 159 8.09 -23.19 -2.30
C GLN A 159 9.25 -23.68 -1.44
N ARG A 160 9.52 -23.03 -0.30
CA ARG A 160 10.54 -23.43 0.68
C ARG A 160 9.94 -23.69 2.05
N GLU A 161 10.38 -24.78 2.69
CA GLU A 161 9.94 -25.15 4.04
C GLU A 161 10.88 -24.58 5.13
N ASP A 162 12.11 -24.19 4.77
CA ASP A 162 13.17 -23.72 5.66
C ASP A 162 13.18 -22.19 5.89
N VAL A 163 12.01 -21.57 5.76
CA VAL A 163 11.77 -20.15 6.08
C VAL A 163 11.04 -20.01 7.42
N GLY A 164 11.34 -18.94 8.16
CA GLY A 164 10.74 -18.63 9.44
C GLY A 164 9.25 -18.30 9.34
N TYR A 165 8.53 -18.34 10.45
CA TYR A 165 7.10 -18.01 10.47
C TYR A 165 6.89 -16.50 10.38
N SER A 166 7.68 -15.69 11.10
CA SER A 166 7.63 -14.23 11.05
C SER A 166 7.97 -13.68 9.68
N GLU A 167 8.93 -14.27 8.95
CA GLU A 167 9.25 -13.86 7.58
C GLU A 167 8.02 -13.99 6.68
N VAL A 168 7.35 -15.13 6.80
CA VAL A 168 6.18 -15.50 6.00
C VAL A 168 5.00 -14.60 6.34
N ALA A 169 4.71 -14.39 7.63
CA ALA A 169 3.63 -13.51 8.07
C ALA A 169 3.82 -12.06 7.60
N LEU A 170 5.07 -11.58 7.56
CA LEU A 170 5.40 -10.23 7.14
C LEU A 170 5.48 -10.05 5.62
N VAL A 171 5.26 -11.09 4.81
CA VAL A 171 5.17 -10.91 3.34
C VAL A 171 4.06 -9.93 2.96
N GLU A 172 2.92 -9.93 3.66
CA GLU A 172 1.80 -9.02 3.36
C GLU A 172 2.15 -7.53 3.44
N PRO A 173 2.70 -7.02 4.57
CA PRO A 173 3.05 -5.60 4.64
C PRO A 173 4.18 -5.27 3.69
N TRP A 174 5.12 -6.20 3.44
CA TRP A 174 6.18 -6.02 2.45
C TRP A 174 5.62 -5.94 1.03
N ALA A 175 4.60 -6.73 0.70
CA ALA A 175 3.97 -6.70 -0.61
C ALA A 175 3.29 -5.35 -0.87
N CYS A 176 2.72 -4.72 0.16
CA CYS A 176 2.21 -3.34 0.04
C CYS A 176 3.31 -2.34 -0.33
N VAL A 177 4.48 -2.44 0.31
CA VAL A 177 5.65 -1.57 0.03
C VAL A 177 6.20 -1.84 -1.37
N VAL A 178 6.35 -3.10 -1.76
CA VAL A 178 6.83 -3.51 -3.08
C VAL A 178 5.86 -3.06 -4.18
N ALA A 179 4.55 -3.21 -3.97
CA ALA A 179 3.51 -2.78 -4.91
C ALA A 179 3.58 -1.27 -5.18
N ALA A 180 3.98 -0.46 -4.20
CA ALA A 180 4.14 1.00 -4.35
C ALA A 180 5.18 1.40 -5.40
N TYR A 181 6.07 0.49 -5.79
CA TYR A 181 7.11 0.70 -6.80
C TYR A 181 6.89 -0.10 -8.09
N ARG A 182 5.80 -0.87 -8.15
CA ARG A 182 5.41 -1.69 -9.31
C ARG A 182 4.11 -1.20 -9.94
N ILE A 183 3.72 0.05 -9.68
CA ILE A 183 2.49 0.61 -10.20
C ILE A 183 2.60 0.77 -11.72
N GLU A 184 1.75 0.05 -12.45
CA GLU A 184 1.61 0.19 -13.89
C GLU A 184 0.52 1.19 -14.26
N HIS A 185 0.75 1.94 -15.34
CA HIS A 185 -0.19 2.94 -15.85
C HIS A 185 -0.47 2.73 -17.33
N ARG A 186 -1.71 3.04 -17.72
CA ARG A 186 -2.17 3.01 -19.11
C ARG A 186 -1.33 3.99 -19.95
N ASP A 187 -0.95 3.56 -21.15
CA ASP A 187 -0.20 4.36 -22.13
C ASP A 187 -1.07 5.01 -23.21
N GLY A 188 -2.36 5.07 -22.95
CA GLY A 188 -3.35 5.78 -23.74
C GLY A 188 -4.68 5.86 -23.01
N ILE A 189 -5.67 6.43 -23.68
CA ILE A 189 -7.06 6.50 -23.21
C ILE A 189 -7.64 5.12 -22.93
N LYS A 190 -8.63 5.01 -22.06
CA LYS A 190 -9.25 3.74 -21.72
C LYS A 190 -10.15 3.28 -22.87
N ASP A 191 -9.89 2.06 -23.34
CA ASP A 191 -10.80 1.39 -24.29
C ASP A 191 -12.16 1.15 -23.63
N GLY A 192 -13.25 1.47 -24.33
CA GLY A 192 -14.60 1.46 -23.77
C GLY A 192 -14.87 2.52 -22.68
N GLY A 193 -13.94 3.46 -22.44
CA GLY A 193 -14.04 4.48 -21.39
C GLY A 193 -14.86 5.71 -21.78
N ASN A 194 -15.13 6.56 -20.79
CA ASN A 194 -15.70 7.90 -20.95
C ASN A 194 -14.57 8.94 -21.04
N LEU A 195 -14.45 9.62 -22.18
CA LEU A 195 -13.48 10.69 -22.41
C LEU A 195 -14.15 12.06 -22.34
N LEU A 196 -13.59 12.99 -21.58
CA LEU A 196 -13.95 14.40 -21.60
C LEU A 196 -12.82 15.22 -22.24
N VAL A 197 -13.14 16.07 -23.22
CA VAL A 197 -12.21 17.06 -23.80
C VAL A 197 -12.72 18.46 -23.52
N LEU A 198 -11.89 19.28 -22.87
CA LEU A 198 -12.22 20.62 -22.41
C LEU A 198 -11.25 21.66 -22.98
N GLY A 199 -11.79 22.77 -23.49
CA GLY A 199 -11.00 23.92 -23.95
C GLY A 199 -10.51 23.78 -25.39
N SER A 200 -9.83 24.82 -25.90
CA SER A 200 -9.37 24.88 -27.30
C SER A 200 -7.93 25.35 -27.47
N GLY A 201 -7.25 25.77 -26.42
CA GLY A 201 -6.04 26.59 -26.54
C GLY A 201 -6.31 28.00 -27.07
N LYS A 202 -5.22 28.72 -27.35
CA LYS A 202 -5.26 30.02 -28.01
C LYS A 202 -5.83 29.90 -29.43
N PRO A 203 -6.48 30.96 -29.95
CA PRO A 203 -6.94 30.99 -31.34
C PRO A 203 -5.82 30.60 -32.33
N GLY A 204 -6.13 29.70 -33.26
CA GLY A 204 -5.19 29.21 -34.27
C GLY A 204 -4.27 28.07 -33.82
N LYS A 205 -4.28 27.66 -32.54
CA LYS A 205 -3.56 26.48 -32.08
C LYS A 205 -4.16 25.22 -32.69
N ILE A 206 -3.31 24.38 -33.29
CA ILE A 206 -3.69 23.09 -33.87
C ILE A 206 -3.23 21.98 -32.92
N TRP A 207 -4.17 21.11 -32.54
CA TRP A 207 -3.94 19.95 -31.68
C TRP A 207 -3.98 18.68 -32.53
N ASP A 208 -3.02 17.77 -32.33
CA ASP A 208 -2.92 16.52 -33.07
C ASP A 208 -3.53 15.37 -32.26
N PHE A 209 -4.63 14.82 -32.76
CA PHE A 209 -5.37 13.68 -32.20
C PHE A 209 -5.12 12.37 -32.95
N SER A 210 -4.29 12.37 -34.00
CA SER A 210 -4.17 11.27 -34.98
C SER A 210 -3.76 9.93 -34.37
N ARG A 211 -3.10 9.95 -33.21
CA ARG A 211 -2.64 8.77 -32.48
C ARG A 211 -3.51 8.42 -31.27
N LEU A 212 -4.35 9.33 -30.79
CA LEU A 212 -5.09 9.18 -29.54
C LEU A 212 -6.01 7.94 -29.55
N PHE A 213 -6.66 7.69 -30.69
CA PHE A 213 -7.65 6.62 -30.86
C PHE A 213 -7.08 5.36 -31.55
N LYS A 214 -5.75 5.26 -31.73
CA LYS A 214 -5.15 4.09 -32.38
C LYS A 214 -5.19 2.88 -31.45
N GLY A 215 -6.00 1.88 -31.81
CA GLY A 215 -6.16 0.64 -31.06
C GLY A 215 -6.94 0.79 -29.74
N ARG A 216 -7.57 1.94 -29.51
CA ARG A 216 -8.34 2.26 -28.29
C ARG A 216 -9.54 3.12 -28.70
N THR A 217 -10.74 2.67 -28.36
CA THR A 217 -12.00 3.32 -28.73
C THR A 217 -12.81 3.60 -27.46
N PRO A 218 -12.93 4.87 -27.03
CA PRO A 218 -13.80 5.20 -25.91
C PRO A 218 -15.26 4.91 -26.29
N LYS A 219 -16.11 4.56 -25.31
CA LYS A 219 -17.55 4.41 -25.56
C LYS A 219 -18.23 5.75 -25.78
N LYS A 220 -17.72 6.80 -25.15
CA LYS A 220 -18.30 8.14 -25.16
C LYS A 220 -17.23 9.22 -25.13
N ILE A 221 -17.42 10.25 -25.94
CA ILE A 221 -16.56 11.44 -26.00
C ILE A 221 -17.43 12.67 -25.75
N VAL A 222 -17.20 13.34 -24.62
CA VAL A 222 -17.88 14.59 -24.26
C VAL A 222 -16.95 15.75 -24.61
N LEU A 223 -17.44 16.66 -25.43
CA LEU A 223 -16.69 17.80 -25.95
C LEU A 223 -17.29 19.09 -25.40
N ALA A 224 -16.50 19.83 -24.62
CA ALA A 224 -16.98 21.02 -23.92
C ALA A 224 -16.04 22.22 -24.14
N LYS A 225 -16.62 23.32 -24.63
CA LYS A 225 -15.90 24.56 -24.98
C LYS A 225 -14.69 24.33 -25.92
N ILE A 226 -14.88 23.46 -26.91
CA ILE A 226 -13.93 23.23 -28.00
C ILE A 226 -14.22 24.15 -29.20
N SER A 227 -13.23 24.43 -30.03
CA SER A 227 -13.38 25.15 -31.30
C SER A 227 -13.82 24.18 -32.40
N GLU A 228 -14.38 24.70 -33.49
CA GLU A 228 -14.78 23.85 -34.62
C GLU A 228 -13.57 23.10 -35.22
N GLY A 229 -12.40 23.74 -35.26
CA GLY A 229 -11.17 23.08 -35.73
C GLY A 229 -10.72 21.91 -34.83
N VAL A 230 -10.88 22.03 -33.51
CA VAL A 230 -10.60 20.93 -32.57
C VAL A 230 -11.62 19.81 -32.75
N LYS A 231 -12.89 20.17 -32.89
CA LYS A 231 -13.98 19.21 -33.15
C LYS A 231 -13.68 18.39 -34.39
N GLU A 232 -13.43 19.05 -35.52
CA GLU A 232 -13.11 18.37 -36.78
C GLU A 232 -11.87 17.48 -36.67
N ALA A 233 -10.83 17.92 -35.93
CA ALA A 233 -9.63 17.13 -35.73
C ALA A 233 -9.91 15.84 -34.94
N ILE A 234 -10.76 15.91 -33.92
CA ILE A 234 -11.21 14.74 -33.16
C ILE A 234 -12.04 13.82 -34.04
N GLU A 235 -13.05 14.34 -34.73
CA GLU A 235 -13.93 13.56 -35.62
C GLU A 235 -13.15 12.84 -36.72
N LYS A 236 -12.19 13.53 -37.37
CA LYS A 236 -11.31 12.93 -38.39
C LYS A 236 -10.38 11.84 -37.83
N SER A 237 -10.05 11.91 -36.55
CA SER A 237 -9.15 10.93 -35.89
C SER A 237 -9.88 9.68 -35.41
N ILE A 238 -11.22 9.72 -35.31
CA ILE A 238 -12.05 8.56 -35.00
C ILE A 238 -12.22 7.73 -36.28
N THR A 239 -11.47 6.64 -36.38
CA THR A 239 -11.42 5.80 -37.60
C THR A 239 -12.35 4.59 -37.54
N VAL A 240 -13.01 4.36 -36.40
CA VAL A 240 -13.92 3.25 -36.16
C VAL A 240 -15.27 3.77 -35.68
N SER A 241 -16.36 3.14 -36.14
CA SER A 241 -17.70 3.38 -35.60
C SER A 241 -17.77 2.85 -34.16
N GLY A 242 -18.34 3.62 -33.24
CA GLY A 242 -18.42 3.18 -31.83
C GLY A 242 -18.70 4.30 -30.83
N PRO A 243 -17.85 5.36 -30.77
CA PRO A 243 -18.00 6.37 -29.74
C PRO A 243 -19.26 7.23 -29.96
N GLU A 244 -20.05 7.40 -28.90
CA GLU A 244 -21.05 8.46 -28.82
C GLU A 244 -20.34 9.81 -28.61
N VAL A 245 -20.40 10.71 -29.59
CA VAL A 245 -19.80 12.05 -29.48
C VAL A 245 -20.87 13.07 -29.07
N VAL A 246 -20.67 13.73 -27.95
CA VAL A 246 -21.61 14.69 -27.36
C VAL A 246 -20.99 16.07 -27.27
N PHE A 247 -21.72 17.08 -27.73
CA PHE A 247 -21.32 18.48 -27.64
C PHE A 247 -22.04 19.19 -26.51
N ALA A 248 -21.28 19.64 -25.51
CA ALA A 248 -21.79 20.39 -24.39
C ALA A 248 -21.51 21.89 -24.57
N GLY A 249 -22.58 22.67 -24.73
CA GLY A 249 -22.53 24.12 -24.67
C GLY A 249 -22.40 24.65 -23.23
N GLY A 250 -22.07 25.93 -23.10
CA GLY A 250 -21.99 26.62 -21.80
C GLY A 250 -20.66 27.34 -21.59
N LYS A 251 -20.63 28.19 -20.55
CA LYS A 251 -19.37 28.82 -20.09
C LYS A 251 -18.56 27.77 -19.37
N LEU A 252 -17.26 27.68 -19.69
CA LEU A 252 -16.35 26.80 -18.96
C LEU A 252 -16.30 27.27 -17.50
N SER A 253 -16.70 26.39 -16.59
CA SER A 253 -16.72 26.63 -15.15
C SER A 253 -16.60 25.29 -14.39
N PRO A 254 -16.24 25.31 -13.09
CA PRO A 254 -16.22 24.11 -12.26
C PRO A 254 -17.58 23.39 -12.22
N GLU A 255 -18.68 24.14 -12.23
CA GLU A 255 -20.06 23.62 -12.22
C GLU A 255 -20.38 22.89 -13.52
N LEU A 256 -19.89 23.39 -14.66
CA LEU A 256 -20.06 22.70 -15.95
C LEU A 256 -19.38 21.33 -15.91
N VAL A 257 -18.13 21.25 -15.44
CA VAL A 257 -17.39 19.97 -15.37
C VAL A 257 -18.13 18.96 -14.50
N ARG A 258 -18.58 19.37 -13.31
CA ARG A 258 -19.38 18.52 -12.40
C ARG A 258 -20.70 18.08 -13.04
N LYS A 259 -21.41 18.99 -13.69
CA LYS A 259 -22.66 18.70 -14.40
C LYS A 259 -22.44 17.65 -15.50
N LEU A 260 -21.37 17.79 -16.29
CA LEU A 260 -21.06 16.84 -17.37
C LEU A 260 -20.71 15.46 -16.83
N SER A 261 -19.97 15.38 -15.72
CA SER A 261 -19.72 14.12 -15.03
C SER A 261 -21.03 13.44 -14.63
N THR A 262 -21.92 14.13 -13.92
CA THR A 262 -23.23 13.57 -13.53
C THR A 262 -24.07 13.13 -14.73
N GLN A 263 -24.16 13.96 -15.78
CA GLN A 263 -25.02 13.70 -16.94
C GLN A 263 -24.52 12.56 -17.82
N HIS A 264 -23.20 12.42 -18.00
CA HIS A 264 -22.64 11.51 -18.99
C HIS A 264 -21.99 10.26 -18.39
N THR A 265 -21.74 10.24 -17.09
CA THR A 265 -21.11 9.11 -16.40
C THR A 265 -21.92 8.64 -15.18
N GLY A 266 -23.14 9.15 -14.99
CA GLY A 266 -23.95 8.83 -13.81
C GLY A 266 -23.32 9.29 -12.48
N GLY A 267 -22.34 10.20 -12.53
CA GLY A 267 -21.58 10.66 -11.37
C GLY A 267 -20.34 9.82 -11.02
N GLU A 268 -20.06 8.72 -11.73
CA GLU A 268 -18.86 7.90 -11.50
C GLU A 268 -17.54 8.61 -11.85
N GLY A 269 -17.60 9.65 -12.68
CA GLY A 269 -16.44 10.34 -13.25
C GLY A 269 -16.00 9.81 -14.62
N PHE A 270 -15.05 10.52 -15.22
CA PHE A 270 -14.45 10.21 -16.51
C PHE A 270 -13.19 9.34 -16.33
N ASP A 271 -12.98 8.42 -17.28
CA ASP A 271 -11.77 7.59 -17.33
C ASP A 271 -10.56 8.40 -17.86
N ASP A 272 -10.83 9.36 -18.74
CA ASP A 272 -9.83 10.28 -19.26
C ASP A 272 -10.41 11.69 -19.38
N ILE A 273 -9.64 12.69 -18.98
CA ILE A 273 -9.96 14.11 -19.14
C ILE A 273 -8.78 14.78 -19.85
N ILE A 274 -9.01 15.35 -21.03
CA ILE A 274 -8.02 16.11 -21.78
C ILE A 274 -8.35 17.61 -21.67
N LEU A 275 -7.43 18.38 -21.12
CA LEU A 275 -7.52 19.83 -21.03
C LEU A 275 -6.64 20.46 -22.11
N LEU A 276 -7.23 21.30 -22.97
CA LEU A 276 -6.54 21.96 -24.10
C LEU A 276 -6.40 23.46 -23.85
N GLY A 277 -5.17 23.94 -23.74
CA GLY A 277 -4.85 25.32 -23.38
C GLY A 277 -4.70 25.52 -21.89
N ASP A 278 -4.31 26.72 -21.48
CA ASP A 278 -4.24 27.06 -20.05
C ASP A 278 -5.66 27.19 -19.45
N ILE A 279 -5.94 26.39 -18.42
CA ILE A 279 -7.24 26.30 -17.75
C ILE A 279 -7.15 26.93 -16.36
N ASP A 280 -8.23 27.56 -15.91
CA ASP A 280 -8.34 28.10 -14.54
C ASP A 280 -8.15 27.01 -13.47
N ARG A 281 -7.56 27.37 -12.33
CA ARG A 281 -7.20 26.41 -11.28
C ARG A 281 -8.42 25.72 -10.65
N ASP A 282 -9.57 26.40 -10.57
CA ASP A 282 -10.77 25.81 -9.96
C ASP A 282 -11.46 24.84 -10.93
N ILE A 283 -11.34 25.08 -12.25
CA ILE A 283 -11.79 24.15 -13.28
C ILE A 283 -10.90 22.90 -13.30
N LEU A 284 -9.58 23.08 -13.18
CA LEU A 284 -8.63 21.97 -13.07
C LEU A 284 -8.89 21.11 -11.82
N ALA A 285 -9.15 21.74 -10.67
CA ALA A 285 -9.54 21.03 -9.45
C ALA A 285 -10.83 20.22 -9.66
N ALA A 286 -11.88 20.83 -10.23
CA ALA A 286 -13.13 20.13 -10.53
C ALA A 286 -12.96 18.97 -11.52
N ALA A 287 -12.05 19.09 -12.50
CA ALA A 287 -11.70 17.99 -13.38
C ALA A 287 -11.06 16.82 -12.62
N GLY A 288 -10.13 17.10 -11.70
CA GLY A 288 -9.56 16.07 -10.82
C GLY A 288 -10.61 15.36 -9.95
N ASP A 289 -11.55 16.13 -9.40
CA ASP A 289 -12.68 15.59 -8.62
C ASP A 289 -13.58 14.66 -9.47
N CYS A 290 -13.71 14.96 -10.77
CA CYS A 290 -14.56 14.23 -11.71
C CYS A 290 -13.84 13.07 -12.43
N MET A 291 -12.64 12.66 -12.01
CA MET A 291 -12.04 11.40 -12.48
C MET A 291 -12.59 10.19 -11.73
N CYS A 292 -12.84 9.08 -12.43
CA CYS A 292 -13.14 7.79 -11.79
C CYS A 292 -11.86 7.14 -11.22
N ALA A 293 -12.01 5.98 -10.58
CA ALA A 293 -10.86 5.14 -10.24
C ALA A 293 -10.04 4.80 -11.50
N TYR A 294 -8.71 4.90 -11.40
CA TYR A 294 -7.73 4.75 -12.47
C TYR A 294 -7.88 5.79 -13.60
N GLY A 295 -8.54 6.92 -13.30
CA GLY A 295 -8.72 8.03 -14.22
C GLY A 295 -7.42 8.79 -14.52
N ILE A 296 -7.33 9.32 -15.73
CA ILE A 296 -6.17 10.12 -16.18
C ILE A 296 -6.62 11.52 -16.56
N LEU A 297 -5.96 12.54 -16.02
CA LEU A 297 -6.06 13.91 -16.50
C LEU A 297 -4.82 14.26 -17.32
N ASN A 298 -5.03 14.54 -18.60
CA ASN A 298 -4.02 15.02 -19.54
C ASN A 298 -4.11 16.53 -19.74
N TYR A 299 -3.13 17.27 -19.26
CA TYR A 299 -3.08 18.73 -19.35
C TYR A 299 -2.16 19.19 -20.47
N MET A 300 -2.76 19.53 -21.62
CA MET A 300 -2.08 20.11 -22.78
C MET A 300 -1.99 21.63 -22.62
N ALA A 301 -1.04 22.07 -21.80
CA ALA A 301 -0.89 23.48 -21.43
C ALA A 301 -0.11 24.31 -22.46
N GLU A 302 -0.33 25.62 -22.47
CA GLU A 302 0.37 26.55 -23.38
C GLU A 302 1.40 27.42 -22.67
N SER A 303 1.35 27.49 -21.33
CA SER A 303 2.37 28.12 -20.50
C SER A 303 2.93 27.16 -19.47
N GLY A 304 4.19 27.40 -19.09
CA GLY A 304 4.89 26.68 -18.01
C GLY A 304 4.76 27.35 -16.63
N THR A 305 3.93 28.38 -16.50
CA THR A 305 3.77 29.11 -15.23
C THR A 305 3.24 28.16 -14.14
N PRO A 306 3.88 28.10 -12.95
CA PRO A 306 3.41 27.28 -11.85
C PRO A 306 1.93 27.51 -11.55
N GLN A 307 1.20 26.41 -11.36
CA GLN A 307 -0.23 26.45 -11.10
C GLN A 307 -0.53 25.54 -9.90
N ILE A 308 -0.47 26.15 -8.72
CA ILE A 308 -0.88 25.49 -7.48
C ILE A 308 -2.37 25.21 -7.56
N THR A 309 -2.79 23.96 -7.33
CA THR A 309 -4.18 23.53 -7.47
C THR A 309 -4.55 22.62 -6.31
N ARG A 310 -5.80 22.73 -5.87
CA ARG A 310 -6.35 21.87 -4.81
C ARG A 310 -6.67 20.50 -5.41
N ILE A 311 -5.98 19.46 -4.94
CA ILE A 311 -6.10 18.10 -5.44
C ILE A 311 -6.36 17.16 -4.28
N ASP A 312 -7.28 16.22 -4.47
CA ASP A 312 -7.53 15.16 -3.50
C ASP A 312 -6.41 14.12 -3.53
N ALA A 313 -5.49 14.22 -2.57
CA ALA A 313 -4.38 13.28 -2.41
C ALA A 313 -4.87 11.87 -2.02
N GLY A 314 -6.05 11.77 -1.40
CA GLY A 314 -6.66 10.48 -1.10
C GLY A 314 -7.19 9.78 -2.33
N LYS A 315 -7.67 10.51 -3.36
CA LYS A 315 -7.96 9.93 -4.68
C LYS A 315 -6.69 9.48 -5.40
N ILE A 316 -5.58 10.23 -5.31
CA ILE A 316 -4.29 9.76 -5.86
C ILE A 316 -3.90 8.42 -5.21
N HIS A 317 -4.09 8.30 -3.89
CA HIS A 317 -3.71 7.12 -3.13
C HIS A 317 -4.63 5.90 -3.33
N TYR A 318 -5.95 6.08 -3.19
CA TYR A 318 -6.92 4.97 -3.22
C TYR A 318 -7.53 4.73 -4.61
N ASP A 319 -7.81 5.80 -5.36
CA ASP A 319 -8.40 5.70 -6.69
C ASP A 319 -7.32 5.61 -7.78
N ARG A 320 -6.04 5.80 -7.43
CA ARG A 320 -4.90 5.77 -8.38
C ARG A 320 -5.13 6.69 -9.58
N ILE A 321 -5.78 7.83 -9.36
CA ILE A 321 -5.90 8.88 -10.38
C ILE A 321 -4.51 9.42 -10.71
N SER A 322 -4.30 9.84 -11.96
CA SER A 322 -2.99 10.35 -12.37
C SER A 322 -3.11 11.61 -13.23
N PHE A 323 -2.07 12.43 -13.14
CA PHE A 323 -1.94 13.68 -13.87
C PHE A 323 -0.73 13.59 -14.79
N LEU A 324 -0.95 13.90 -16.06
CA LEU A 324 0.07 13.96 -17.10
C LEU A 324 -0.17 15.19 -17.97
N GLY A 325 0.81 15.56 -18.79
CA GLY A 325 0.66 16.73 -19.64
C GLY A 325 1.90 17.04 -20.47
N SER A 326 1.78 18.04 -21.33
CA SER A 326 2.86 18.54 -22.17
C SER A 326 2.51 19.93 -22.72
N THR A 327 3.54 20.67 -23.14
CA THR A 327 3.41 21.91 -23.93
C THR A 327 3.37 21.66 -25.45
N GLY A 328 3.55 20.41 -25.88
CA GLY A 328 3.46 19.98 -27.27
C GLY A 328 2.04 19.98 -27.82
N THR A 329 1.89 19.59 -29.09
CA THR A 329 0.57 19.54 -29.78
C THR A 329 0.02 18.13 -29.92
N ASP A 330 0.86 17.09 -29.83
CA ASP A 330 0.43 15.68 -29.83
C ASP A 330 -0.20 15.34 -28.47
N VAL A 331 -1.53 15.19 -28.47
CA VAL A 331 -2.29 14.92 -27.24
C VAL A 331 -2.10 13.48 -26.73
N SER A 332 -1.53 12.59 -27.53
CA SER A 332 -1.24 11.20 -27.13
C SER A 332 0.12 11.07 -26.44
N ALA A 333 1.07 11.97 -26.74
CA ALA A 333 2.44 11.89 -26.23
C ALA A 333 2.56 11.81 -24.69
N PRO A 334 1.79 12.57 -23.89
CA PRO A 334 1.89 12.52 -22.44
C PRO A 334 1.59 11.16 -21.80
N TYR A 335 0.73 10.35 -22.42
CA TYR A 335 0.38 9.02 -21.92
C TYR A 335 1.58 8.05 -21.95
N SER A 336 2.48 8.21 -22.93
CA SER A 336 3.69 7.39 -23.04
C SER A 336 4.90 8.00 -22.34
N ALA A 337 4.80 9.26 -21.89
CA ALA A 337 5.88 9.94 -21.22
C ALA A 337 6.06 9.42 -19.77
N ASN A 338 7.31 9.29 -19.36
CA ASN A 338 7.72 9.02 -17.98
C ASN A 338 7.00 7.87 -17.26
N ARG A 339 6.68 6.77 -17.95
CA ARG A 339 5.80 5.69 -17.46
C ARG A 339 6.35 4.78 -16.36
N ASP A 340 7.67 4.72 -16.21
CA ASP A 340 8.29 3.90 -15.18
C ASP A 340 8.17 4.60 -13.83
N TYR A 341 7.46 4.01 -12.86
CA TYR A 341 7.26 4.58 -11.53
C TYR A 341 8.10 3.88 -10.45
N GLY A 342 8.98 2.97 -10.87
CA GLY A 342 9.94 2.30 -9.99
C GLY A 342 11.01 3.24 -9.44
N ILE A 343 11.71 2.76 -8.42
CA ILE A 343 12.80 3.49 -7.76
C ILE A 343 13.91 3.74 -8.80
N ARG A 344 14.31 5.00 -8.95
CA ARG A 344 15.28 5.41 -9.97
C ARG A 344 16.00 6.70 -9.61
N GLY A 345 17.03 6.98 -10.39
CA GLY A 345 17.84 8.19 -10.29
C GLY A 345 18.96 8.06 -9.27
N GLU A 346 19.63 9.17 -9.02
CA GLU A 346 20.78 9.26 -8.12
C GLU A 346 20.39 9.65 -6.70
N SER A 347 19.28 10.37 -6.51
CA SER A 347 18.86 10.83 -5.19
C SER A 347 17.39 10.58 -4.86
N VAL A 348 17.19 10.07 -3.64
CA VAL A 348 15.87 9.80 -3.07
C VAL A 348 15.73 10.50 -1.72
N ILE A 349 14.54 11.05 -1.45
CA ILE A 349 14.17 11.58 -0.13
C ILE A 349 12.85 11.00 0.38
N LEU A 350 12.80 10.67 1.66
CA LEU A 350 11.62 10.14 2.35
C LEU A 350 11.19 11.08 3.47
N PHE A 351 9.88 11.35 3.55
CA PHE A 351 9.26 12.15 4.60
C PHE A 351 8.38 11.29 5.50
N GLY A 352 8.64 11.29 6.81
CA GLY A 352 7.91 10.49 7.81
C GLY A 352 8.35 9.02 7.86
N ALA A 353 9.66 8.77 7.72
CA ALA A 353 10.21 7.42 7.54
C ALA A 353 10.42 6.62 8.84
N GLY A 354 10.18 7.20 10.01
CA GLY A 354 10.53 6.59 11.30
C GLY A 354 9.65 5.42 11.73
N GLY A 355 8.46 5.28 11.14
CA GLY A 355 7.54 4.18 11.43
C GLY A 355 7.87 2.88 10.67
N PRO A 356 7.13 1.78 10.94
CA PRO A 356 7.44 0.46 10.40
C PRO A 356 7.52 0.41 8.88
N MET A 357 6.51 0.97 8.19
CA MET A 357 6.51 1.03 6.73
C MET A 357 7.67 1.86 6.19
N GLY A 358 8.01 2.97 6.87
CA GLY A 358 9.11 3.83 6.44
C GLY A 358 10.46 3.12 6.47
N GLN A 359 10.73 2.32 7.50
CA GLN A 359 11.92 1.48 7.54
C GLN A 359 11.96 0.46 6.40
N MET A 360 10.81 -0.13 6.06
CA MET A 360 10.71 -1.08 4.95
C MET A 360 10.99 -0.40 3.60
N HIS A 361 10.49 0.82 3.39
CA HIS A 361 10.83 1.63 2.22
C HIS A 361 12.33 1.95 2.14
N VAL A 362 12.96 2.32 3.26
CA VAL A 362 14.41 2.60 3.33
C VAL A 362 15.22 1.36 2.93
N GLN A 363 14.91 0.20 3.51
CA GLN A 363 15.57 -1.04 3.17
C GLN A 363 15.41 -1.38 1.68
N LEU A 364 14.16 -1.39 1.17
CA LEU A 364 13.90 -1.74 -0.22
C LEU A 364 14.69 -0.86 -1.18
N ILE A 365 14.71 0.46 -0.94
CA ILE A 365 15.45 1.43 -1.75
C ILE A 365 16.97 1.20 -1.71
N MET A 366 17.55 0.87 -0.56
CA MET A 366 18.98 0.56 -0.45
C MET A 366 19.35 -0.78 -1.08
N GLU A 367 18.41 -1.73 -1.11
CA GLU A 367 18.61 -3.08 -1.63
C GLU A 367 18.34 -3.21 -3.13
N GLU A 368 17.76 -2.19 -3.75
CA GLU A 368 17.56 -2.13 -5.19
C GLU A 368 18.83 -2.45 -5.98
N LYS A 369 18.66 -3.15 -7.11
CA LYS A 369 19.78 -3.53 -8.00
C LYS A 369 20.56 -2.30 -8.47
N LYS A 370 19.85 -1.19 -8.65
CA LYS A 370 20.41 0.14 -8.92
C LYS A 370 20.04 1.08 -7.77
N ALA A 371 20.65 0.85 -6.61
CA ALA A 371 20.48 1.71 -5.45
C ALA A 371 20.87 3.18 -5.76
N PRO A 372 20.20 4.16 -5.14
CA PRO A 372 20.55 5.56 -5.33
C PRO A 372 21.91 5.87 -4.72
N LYS A 373 22.59 6.88 -5.26
CA LYS A 373 23.86 7.37 -4.68
C LYS A 373 23.64 8.12 -3.39
N ARG A 374 22.44 8.68 -3.19
CA ARG A 374 22.07 9.49 -2.04
C ARG A 374 20.67 9.18 -1.56
N LEU A 375 20.54 9.00 -0.25
CA LEU A 375 19.27 8.75 0.40
C LEU A 375 19.15 9.69 1.60
N ILE A 376 18.11 10.52 1.62
CA ILE A 376 17.77 11.35 2.78
C ILE A 376 16.47 10.83 3.37
N VAL A 377 16.44 10.60 4.68
CA VAL A 377 15.23 10.18 5.39
C VAL A 377 14.93 11.17 6.49
N THR A 378 13.66 11.52 6.64
CA THR A 378 13.21 12.47 7.66
C THR A 378 12.05 11.93 8.47
N ASP A 379 12.00 12.31 9.74
CA ASP A 379 10.92 12.08 10.69
C ASP A 379 11.02 13.16 11.78
N ILE A 380 9.97 13.36 12.57
CA ILE A 380 9.94 14.37 13.64
C ILE A 380 10.39 13.82 15.00
N ALA A 381 10.47 12.49 15.12
CA ALA A 381 10.77 11.80 16.36
C ALA A 381 12.23 11.32 16.37
N ASP A 382 13.08 11.93 17.22
CA ASP A 382 14.51 11.61 17.28
C ASP A 382 14.78 10.15 17.66
N ASP A 383 13.99 9.58 18.57
CA ASP A 383 14.08 8.17 18.96
C ASP A 383 13.87 7.22 17.77
N ARG A 384 12.94 7.54 16.86
CA ARG A 384 12.72 6.78 15.62
C ARG A 384 13.84 6.99 14.61
N LEU A 385 14.41 8.19 14.56
CA LEU A 385 15.54 8.51 13.68
C LEU A 385 16.82 7.79 14.12
N GLU A 386 17.08 7.66 15.42
CA GLU A 386 18.23 6.88 15.91
C GLU A 386 18.11 5.41 15.50
N VAL A 387 16.90 4.81 15.57
CA VAL A 387 16.68 3.44 15.05
C VAL A 387 16.99 3.34 13.55
N LEU A 388 16.58 4.32 12.76
CA LEU A 388 16.92 4.39 11.32
C LEU A 388 18.42 4.53 11.07
N LYS A 389 19.15 5.28 11.90
CA LYS A 389 20.60 5.44 11.80
C LYS A 389 21.29 4.12 12.11
N ASP A 390 21.02 3.55 13.28
CA ASP A 390 21.67 2.33 13.77
C ASP A 390 21.48 1.16 12.81
N LYS A 391 20.27 1.03 12.27
CA LYS A 391 19.90 -0.09 11.42
C LYS A 391 20.46 0.02 9.99
N PHE A 392 20.43 1.21 9.39
CA PHE A 392 20.67 1.37 7.96
C PHE A 392 22.00 2.01 7.58
N THR A 393 22.73 2.61 8.53
CA THR A 393 24.08 3.13 8.26
C THR A 393 25.03 2.03 7.76
N PRO A 394 25.11 0.84 8.41
CA PRO A 394 26.01 -0.22 7.92
C PRO A 394 25.66 -0.71 6.50
N LEU A 395 24.36 -0.78 6.18
CA LEU A 395 23.89 -1.15 4.84
C LEU A 395 24.25 -0.07 3.81
N ALA A 396 24.06 1.20 4.16
CA ALA A 396 24.41 2.32 3.30
C ALA A 396 25.91 2.35 3.00
N GLU A 397 26.77 2.18 4.01
CA GLU A 397 28.23 2.11 3.86
C GLU A 397 28.64 0.95 2.95
N LYS A 398 28.09 -0.25 3.18
CA LYS A 398 28.32 -1.43 2.35
C LYS A 398 27.92 -1.20 0.89
N LYS A 399 26.86 -0.42 0.65
CA LYS A 399 26.34 -0.11 -0.69
C LYS A 399 26.94 1.17 -1.30
N GLY A 400 27.77 1.90 -0.57
CA GLY A 400 28.33 3.19 -1.01
C GLY A 400 27.29 4.31 -1.17
N ILE A 401 26.22 4.26 -0.38
CA ILE A 401 25.12 5.25 -0.41
C ILE A 401 25.43 6.38 0.57
N SER A 402 25.38 7.63 0.11
CA SER A 402 25.38 8.80 0.98
C SER A 402 24.04 8.91 1.72
N TYR A 403 23.96 8.29 2.89
CA TYR A 403 22.77 8.23 3.72
C TYR A 403 22.73 9.33 4.79
N HIS A 404 21.62 10.06 4.87
CA HIS A 404 21.41 11.15 5.82
C HIS A 404 20.06 11.00 6.52
N VAL A 405 20.06 11.10 7.85
CA VAL A 405 18.87 11.03 8.69
C VAL A 405 18.67 12.38 9.36
N LEU A 406 17.59 13.08 9.03
CA LEU A 406 17.37 14.47 9.44
C LEU A 406 16.03 14.64 10.15
N ASN A 407 16.05 15.36 11.28
CA ASN A 407 14.84 15.84 11.92
C ASN A 407 14.56 17.29 11.49
N PRO A 408 13.47 17.59 10.77
CA PRO A 408 13.16 18.95 10.36
C PRO A 408 12.90 19.90 11.54
N VAL A 409 12.59 19.40 12.74
CA VAL A 409 12.35 20.25 13.93
C VAL A 409 13.65 20.78 14.55
N ASN A 410 14.80 20.22 14.19
CA ASN A 410 16.11 20.62 14.72
C ASN A 410 16.73 21.81 13.95
N PHE A 411 16.00 22.36 12.98
CA PHE A 411 16.40 23.52 12.19
C PHE A 411 15.63 24.77 12.64
N ALA A 412 16.23 25.95 12.58
CA ALA A 412 15.60 27.18 13.05
C ALA A 412 14.41 27.60 12.18
N SER A 413 14.34 27.13 10.93
CA SER A 413 13.20 27.37 10.04
C SER A 413 13.04 26.27 8.98
N PRO A 414 11.84 26.14 8.37
CA PRO A 414 11.63 25.27 7.20
C PRO A 414 12.54 25.61 6.02
N GLU A 415 12.92 26.87 5.86
CA GLU A 415 13.84 27.32 4.80
C GLU A 415 15.27 26.82 5.05
N GLU A 416 15.74 26.87 6.29
CA GLU A 416 17.05 26.34 6.65
C GLU A 416 17.13 24.82 6.44
N PHE A 417 16.10 24.09 6.88
CA PHE A 417 15.98 22.65 6.61
C PHE A 417 16.02 22.36 5.10
N ARG A 418 15.26 23.12 4.30
CA ARG A 418 15.27 22.98 2.83
C ARG A 418 16.67 23.23 2.25
N ASN A 419 17.33 24.29 2.68
CA ASN A 419 18.67 24.64 2.21
C ASN A 419 19.67 23.54 2.54
N GLU A 420 19.60 22.94 3.73
CA GLU A 420 20.44 21.82 4.10
C GLU A 420 20.16 20.58 3.26
N VAL A 421 18.89 20.20 3.07
CA VAL A 421 18.49 19.08 2.21
C VAL A 421 19.01 19.26 0.78
N LEU A 422 18.87 20.46 0.21
CA LEU A 422 19.38 20.77 -1.12
C LEU A 422 20.91 20.79 -1.15
N ARG A 423 21.59 21.32 -0.13
CA ARG A 423 23.05 21.31 -0.03
C ARG A 423 23.58 19.87 -0.04
N ILE A 424 22.98 18.98 0.75
CA ILE A 424 23.32 17.55 0.77
C ILE A 424 23.13 16.95 -0.64
N ASN A 425 22.06 17.34 -1.35
CA ASN A 425 21.80 16.90 -2.73
C ASN A 425 22.50 17.73 -3.83
N GLY A 426 23.56 18.48 -3.50
CA GLY A 426 24.36 19.23 -4.48
C GLY A 426 23.60 20.37 -5.18
N GLY A 427 22.66 21.00 -4.48
CA GLY A 427 21.81 22.09 -4.98
C GLY A 427 20.67 21.65 -5.89
N ARG A 428 20.49 20.34 -6.12
CA ARG A 428 19.47 19.79 -7.01
C ARG A 428 18.24 19.31 -6.27
N LEU A 429 17.11 19.30 -6.98
CA LEU A 429 15.90 18.57 -6.59
C LEU A 429 16.10 17.04 -6.77
N PHE A 430 15.17 16.25 -6.27
CA PHE A 430 15.29 14.80 -6.17
C PHE A 430 14.68 14.07 -7.36
N ASP A 431 15.24 12.90 -7.68
CA ASP A 431 14.76 12.02 -8.73
C ASP A 431 13.55 11.18 -8.27
N TYR A 432 13.48 10.90 -6.98
CA TYR A 432 12.37 10.18 -6.36
C TYR A 432 12.08 10.73 -4.96
N VAL A 433 10.80 10.94 -4.65
CA VAL A 433 10.34 11.44 -3.36
C VAL A 433 9.29 10.47 -2.81
N VAL A 434 9.39 10.08 -1.55
CA VAL A 434 8.37 9.28 -0.85
C VAL A 434 7.79 10.09 0.30
N CYS A 435 6.47 10.19 0.38
CA CYS A 435 5.76 10.81 1.49
C CYS A 435 4.98 9.75 2.25
N LEU A 436 5.44 9.46 3.47
CA LEU A 436 4.88 8.47 4.39
C LEU A 436 3.97 9.10 5.46
N ALA A 437 3.76 10.42 5.39
CA ALA A 437 2.87 11.17 6.26
C ALA A 437 1.55 11.52 5.57
N ALA A 438 0.43 11.23 6.23
CA ALA A 438 -0.93 11.52 5.72
C ALA A 438 -1.38 12.96 6.02
N ILE A 439 -0.46 13.92 5.90
CA ILE A 439 -0.66 15.31 6.30
C ILE A 439 -0.52 16.18 5.05
N PRO A 440 -1.56 16.95 4.63
CA PRO A 440 -1.51 17.79 3.45
C PRO A 440 -0.26 18.65 3.32
N ALA A 441 0.09 19.38 4.39
CA ALA A 441 1.27 20.26 4.39
C ALA A 441 2.59 19.49 4.14
N VAL A 442 2.69 18.23 4.59
CA VAL A 442 3.88 17.39 4.35
C VAL A 442 3.89 16.88 2.91
N ILE A 443 2.74 16.50 2.35
CA ILE A 443 2.59 16.12 0.94
C ILE A 443 2.97 17.30 0.02
N GLU A 444 2.47 18.49 0.32
CA GLU A 444 2.79 19.74 -0.39
C GLU A 444 4.29 20.06 -0.31
N ASN A 445 4.88 19.95 0.88
CA ASN A 445 6.31 20.14 1.06
C ASN A 445 7.12 19.10 0.26
N ALA A 446 6.76 17.82 0.35
CA ALA A 446 7.42 16.74 -0.40
C ALA A 446 7.37 16.99 -1.92
N ALA A 447 6.22 17.43 -2.45
CA ALA A 447 6.07 17.77 -3.86
C ALA A 447 7.02 18.88 -4.32
N SER A 448 7.43 19.80 -3.44
CA SER A 448 8.37 20.87 -3.76
C SER A 448 9.82 20.41 -3.98
N TYR A 449 10.12 19.14 -3.71
CA TYR A 449 11.44 18.52 -3.93
C TYR A 449 11.54 17.76 -5.26
N LEU A 450 10.51 17.78 -6.10
CA LEU A 450 10.46 17.06 -7.37
C LEU A 450 11.32 17.70 -8.47
N GLY A 451 12.36 16.97 -8.90
CA GLY A 451 13.18 17.29 -10.06
C GLY A 451 12.52 16.94 -11.40
N GLU A 452 13.26 17.03 -12.50
CA GLU A 452 12.78 16.61 -13.82
C GLU A 452 12.50 15.11 -13.86
N ARG A 453 11.36 14.73 -14.46
CA ARG A 453 10.87 13.36 -14.62
C ARG A 453 10.77 12.58 -13.30
N SER A 454 10.73 13.27 -12.17
CA SER A 454 10.70 12.66 -10.85
C SER A 454 9.31 12.14 -10.47
N VAL A 455 9.26 11.33 -9.43
CA VAL A 455 8.04 10.72 -8.89
C VAL A 455 7.87 11.12 -7.44
N LEU A 456 6.67 11.56 -7.06
CA LEU A 456 6.23 11.62 -5.67
C LEU A 456 5.32 10.43 -5.39
N ASN A 457 5.81 9.51 -4.55
CA ASN A 457 5.07 8.38 -4.04
C ASN A 457 4.41 8.73 -2.70
N ILE A 458 3.08 8.86 -2.69
CA ILE A 458 2.27 9.19 -1.52
C ILE A 458 1.78 7.89 -0.86
N PHE A 459 2.56 7.39 0.10
CA PHE A 459 2.35 6.10 0.78
C PHE A 459 2.02 6.33 2.27
N ALA A 460 0.82 6.84 2.58
CA ALA A 460 0.48 7.18 3.97
C ALA A 460 -0.94 6.80 4.42
N GLY A 461 -1.70 6.03 3.62
CA GLY A 461 -3.09 5.72 3.96
C GLY A 461 -3.99 6.97 3.97
N VAL A 462 -3.81 7.84 2.96
CA VAL A 462 -4.44 9.16 2.87
C VAL A 462 -5.93 9.06 2.58
N SER A 463 -6.80 9.38 3.54
CA SER A 463 -8.26 9.35 3.36
C SER A 463 -8.71 10.20 2.16
N LYS A 464 -9.67 9.70 1.38
CA LYS A 464 -10.33 10.50 0.34
C LYS A 464 -10.95 11.77 0.94
N GLY A 465 -10.86 12.88 0.22
CA GLY A 465 -11.18 14.22 0.72
C GLY A 465 -10.02 14.95 1.39
N THR A 466 -8.84 14.33 1.49
CA THR A 466 -7.62 14.99 1.98
C THR A 466 -7.04 15.85 0.86
N ILE A 467 -7.29 17.16 0.94
CA ILE A 467 -6.89 18.10 -0.11
C ILE A 467 -5.46 18.61 0.11
N ALA A 468 -4.62 18.48 -0.91
CA ALA A 468 -3.27 19.06 -0.97
C ALA A 468 -3.15 20.07 -2.12
N ASN A 469 -2.39 21.13 -1.92
CA ASN A 469 -2.09 22.17 -2.89
C ASN A 469 -0.87 21.81 -3.74
N LEU A 470 -1.09 21.13 -4.87
CA LEU A 470 -0.02 20.63 -5.73
C LEU A 470 0.20 21.52 -6.94
N ASN A 471 1.47 21.71 -7.33
CA ASN A 471 1.80 22.38 -8.59
C ASN A 471 1.58 21.44 -9.79
N ILE A 472 0.36 21.38 -10.29
CA ILE A 472 0.04 20.49 -11.41
C ILE A 472 0.84 20.85 -12.68
N LYS A 473 1.33 22.08 -12.82
CA LYS A 473 2.14 22.43 -14.00
C LYS A 473 3.45 21.65 -14.09
N ASP A 474 3.97 21.11 -12.98
CA ASP A 474 5.17 20.27 -13.02
C ASP A 474 4.98 18.98 -13.85
N VAL A 475 3.75 18.44 -13.95
CA VAL A 475 3.49 17.26 -14.80
C VAL A 475 3.63 17.60 -16.29
N VAL A 476 3.48 18.88 -16.65
CA VAL A 476 3.61 19.42 -18.01
C VAL A 476 5.06 19.78 -18.31
N THR A 477 5.69 20.57 -17.44
CA THR A 477 7.00 21.20 -17.71
C THR A 477 8.17 20.30 -17.35
N LYS A 478 8.01 19.50 -16.29
CA LYS A 478 9.05 18.59 -15.78
C LYS A 478 8.72 17.13 -16.04
N SER A 479 7.52 16.82 -16.54
CA SER A 479 7.03 15.43 -16.63
C SER A 479 7.03 14.69 -15.29
N THR A 480 6.78 15.39 -14.16
CA THR A 480 6.69 14.74 -12.84
C THR A 480 5.45 13.83 -12.74
N ARG A 481 5.44 12.97 -11.73
CA ARG A 481 4.32 12.07 -11.43
C ARG A 481 3.97 12.12 -9.95
N TYR A 482 2.67 12.18 -9.67
CA TYR A 482 2.12 11.96 -8.34
C TYR A 482 1.45 10.59 -8.36
N ILE A 483 1.90 9.70 -7.50
CA ILE A 483 1.39 8.33 -7.43
C ILE A 483 1.05 8.00 -5.99
N GLY A 484 0.20 7.00 -5.82
CA GLY A 484 -0.06 6.39 -4.54
C GLY A 484 -0.70 5.02 -4.73
N SER A 485 -0.56 4.18 -3.72
CA SER A 485 -1.13 2.85 -3.70
C SER A 485 -1.57 2.49 -2.30
N SER A 486 -2.60 1.66 -2.23
CA SER A 486 -3.05 0.99 -1.01
C SER A 486 -3.18 -0.50 -1.29
N GLY A 487 -2.75 -1.32 -0.33
CA GLY A 487 -2.74 -2.78 -0.44
C GLY A 487 -1.76 -3.30 -1.51
N SER A 488 -1.87 -4.59 -1.76
CA SER A 488 -1.13 -5.35 -2.77
C SER A 488 -2.10 -6.23 -3.58
N SER A 489 -1.73 -6.53 -4.82
CA SER A 489 -2.41 -7.56 -5.62
C SER A 489 -1.89 -8.97 -5.28
N LEU A 490 -2.58 -10.02 -5.76
CA LEU A 490 -2.06 -11.40 -5.72
C LEU A 490 -0.66 -11.50 -6.34
N ASP A 491 -0.46 -10.87 -7.50
CA ASP A 491 0.83 -10.85 -8.19
C ASP A 491 1.93 -10.13 -7.39
N ASP A 492 1.56 -9.15 -6.56
CA ASP A 492 2.49 -8.47 -5.64
C ASP A 492 2.87 -9.34 -4.45
N MET A 493 1.91 -10.08 -3.89
CA MET A 493 2.16 -11.06 -2.84
C MET A 493 3.08 -12.18 -3.32
N GLU A 494 2.77 -12.78 -4.47
CA GLU A 494 3.60 -13.84 -5.06
C GLU A 494 5.01 -13.36 -5.36
N PHE A 495 5.15 -12.16 -5.94
CA PHE A 495 6.46 -11.59 -6.23
C PHE A 495 7.26 -11.35 -4.95
N THR A 496 6.63 -10.82 -3.91
CA THR A 496 7.28 -10.53 -2.63
C THR A 496 7.68 -11.82 -1.91
N LEU A 497 6.80 -12.81 -1.88
CA LEU A 497 7.11 -14.15 -1.36
C LEU A 497 8.33 -14.74 -2.05
N ARG A 498 8.38 -14.71 -3.39
CA ARG A 498 9.52 -15.23 -4.15
C ARG A 498 10.82 -14.47 -3.85
N LYS A 499 10.77 -13.16 -3.62
CA LYS A 499 11.96 -12.39 -3.20
C LYS A 499 12.45 -12.83 -1.82
N MET A 500 11.53 -13.00 -0.86
CA MET A 500 11.84 -13.49 0.48
C MET A 500 12.45 -14.90 0.42
N GLU A 501 11.82 -15.83 -0.30
CA GLU A 501 12.30 -17.22 -0.41
C GLU A 501 13.66 -17.33 -1.09
N LYS A 502 14.00 -16.40 -1.99
CA LYS A 502 15.32 -16.32 -2.63
C LYS A 502 16.38 -15.61 -1.77
N GLY A 503 15.99 -15.02 -0.63
CA GLY A 503 16.87 -14.19 0.18
C GLY A 503 17.21 -12.85 -0.48
N GLU A 504 16.43 -12.40 -1.47
CA GLU A 504 16.57 -11.09 -2.10
C GLU A 504 15.88 -9.96 -1.30
N LEU A 505 15.09 -10.33 -0.30
CA LEU A 505 14.42 -9.43 0.63
C LEU A 505 14.34 -10.12 1.99
N ASP A 506 15.03 -9.59 3.00
CA ASP A 506 14.86 -10.05 4.36
C ASP A 506 13.66 -9.36 5.00
N THR A 507 12.55 -10.10 5.12
CA THR A 507 11.32 -9.59 5.70
C THR A 507 11.37 -9.48 7.23
N ASN A 508 12.22 -10.27 7.90
CA ASN A 508 12.40 -10.25 9.35
C ASN A 508 13.04 -8.97 9.85
N ASN A 509 13.81 -8.30 8.99
CA ASN A 509 14.39 -7.02 9.35
C ASN A 509 13.32 -6.00 9.77
N ALA A 510 12.05 -6.15 9.38
CA ALA A 510 10.98 -5.25 9.84
C ALA A 510 10.56 -5.49 11.32
N VAL A 511 10.90 -6.62 11.94
CA VAL A 511 10.50 -6.95 13.32
C VAL A 511 11.19 -6.03 14.32
N ALA A 512 10.42 -5.38 15.19
CA ALA A 512 10.90 -4.60 16.33
C ALA A 512 10.45 -5.15 17.68
N GLY A 513 9.40 -5.98 17.69
CA GLY A 513 8.91 -6.60 18.91
C GLY A 513 8.21 -7.92 18.66
N VAL A 514 8.18 -8.76 19.70
CA VAL A 514 7.50 -10.04 19.69
C VAL A 514 6.57 -10.15 20.89
N SER A 515 5.47 -10.88 20.73
CA SER A 515 4.48 -11.08 21.78
C SER A 515 3.84 -12.47 21.67
N GLY A 516 3.29 -12.95 22.78
CA GLY A 516 2.43 -14.11 22.85
C GLY A 516 0.95 -13.72 22.86
N MET A 517 0.10 -14.73 23.00
CA MET A 517 -1.35 -14.59 22.90
C MET A 517 -1.97 -13.79 24.06
N ASN A 518 -1.35 -13.77 25.25
CA ASN A 518 -1.86 -12.99 26.39
C ASN A 518 -1.74 -11.48 26.17
N ASP A 519 -0.77 -11.03 25.37
CA ASP A 519 -0.37 -9.61 25.36
C ASP A 519 -0.61 -8.92 24.02
N VAL A 520 -1.54 -9.47 23.22
CA VAL A 520 -1.99 -8.87 21.95
C VAL A 520 -2.70 -7.53 22.19
N TRP A 521 -3.38 -7.33 23.32
CA TRP A 521 -3.97 -6.02 23.65
C TRP A 521 -2.92 -4.91 23.68
N ASN A 522 -1.82 -5.13 24.41
CA ASN A 522 -0.71 -4.16 24.45
C ASN A 522 -0.01 -4.07 23.10
N GLY A 523 0.08 -5.17 22.34
CA GLY A 523 0.58 -5.15 20.96
C GLY A 523 -0.22 -4.23 20.04
N ILE A 524 -1.55 -4.35 20.04
CA ILE A 524 -2.44 -3.49 19.26
C ILE A 524 -2.41 -2.05 19.75
N ASP A 525 -2.34 -1.84 21.07
CA ASP A 525 -2.20 -0.49 21.63
C ASP A 525 -0.88 0.16 21.18
N ALA A 526 0.21 -0.59 21.19
CA ALA A 526 1.52 -0.14 20.72
C ALA A 526 1.53 0.20 19.22
N VAL A 527 0.80 -0.54 18.37
CA VAL A 527 0.59 -0.16 16.96
C VAL A 527 -0.22 1.13 16.86
N ARG A 528 -1.28 1.27 17.66
CA ARG A 528 -2.16 2.46 17.67
C ARG A 528 -1.41 3.73 18.09
N THR A 529 -0.52 3.63 19.08
CA THR A 529 0.28 4.76 19.58
C THR A 529 1.61 4.95 18.84
N GLY A 530 2.02 3.96 18.03
CA GLY A 530 3.30 3.97 17.34
C GLY A 530 4.49 3.89 18.31
N SER A 531 4.35 3.11 19.39
CA SER A 531 5.38 2.97 20.43
C SER A 531 6.54 2.06 20.01
N PHE A 532 6.39 1.32 18.91
CA PHE A 532 7.45 0.50 18.33
C PHE A 532 7.89 1.08 16.99
N PRO A 533 9.21 1.09 16.71
CA PRO A 533 9.73 1.65 15.46
C PRO A 533 9.48 0.73 14.25
N GLY A 534 9.28 -0.57 14.48
CA GLY A 534 9.01 -1.59 13.46
C GLY A 534 7.77 -2.44 13.76
N LYS A 535 7.66 -3.59 13.09
CA LYS A 535 6.53 -4.53 13.20
C LYS A 535 6.57 -5.31 14.51
N ILE A 536 5.39 -5.58 15.05
CA ILE A 536 5.20 -6.48 16.18
C ILE A 536 4.68 -7.80 15.62
N VAL A 537 5.31 -8.92 16.00
CA VAL A 537 4.89 -10.27 15.62
C VAL A 537 4.34 -11.00 16.84
N VAL A 538 3.11 -11.49 16.72
CA VAL A 538 2.46 -12.35 17.71
C VAL A 538 2.68 -13.80 17.31
N TYR A 539 3.03 -14.65 18.27
CA TYR A 539 3.04 -16.10 18.12
C TYR A 539 1.84 -16.71 18.87
N PRO A 540 0.72 -17.05 18.20
CA PRO A 540 -0.51 -17.48 18.86
C PRO A 540 -0.37 -18.73 19.74
N HIS A 541 0.65 -19.55 19.48
CA HIS A 541 0.96 -20.77 20.22
C HIS A 541 1.96 -20.59 21.36
N ILE A 542 2.30 -19.34 21.69
CA ILE A 542 2.97 -18.95 22.92
C ILE A 542 1.98 -18.07 23.69
N ARG A 543 1.47 -18.54 24.83
CA ARG A 543 0.52 -17.82 25.69
C ARG A 543 1.26 -16.78 26.50
N ASP A 544 2.29 -17.24 27.23
CA ASP A 544 2.97 -16.45 28.26
C ASP A 544 4.25 -15.77 27.74
N LEU A 545 4.07 -14.87 26.77
CA LEU A 545 5.10 -13.93 26.34
C LEU A 545 4.51 -12.52 26.30
N ASN A 546 4.92 -11.68 27.26
CA ASN A 546 4.60 -10.25 27.20
C ASN A 546 5.22 -9.64 25.94
N LEU A 547 4.63 -8.55 25.46
CA LEU A 547 5.19 -7.73 24.40
C LEU A 547 6.57 -7.23 24.84
N LEU A 548 7.60 -7.57 24.06
CA LEU A 548 8.97 -7.17 24.30
C LEU A 548 9.57 -6.61 23.01
N SER A 549 10.31 -5.52 23.13
CA SER A 549 11.29 -5.14 22.09
C SER A 549 12.38 -6.21 21.97
N LEU A 550 13.07 -6.25 20.82
CA LEU A 550 14.19 -7.19 20.64
C LEU A 550 15.30 -6.99 21.68
N HIS A 551 15.50 -5.75 22.15
CA HIS A 551 16.44 -5.42 23.22
C HIS A 551 16.01 -5.94 24.59
N GLU A 552 14.73 -5.83 24.94
CA GLU A 552 14.22 -6.39 26.21
C GLU A 552 14.17 -7.91 26.15
N LEU A 553 13.83 -8.47 25.00
CA LEU A 553 13.83 -9.90 24.74
C LEU A 553 15.24 -10.49 24.92
N SER A 554 16.28 -9.84 24.38
CA SER A 554 17.66 -10.34 24.51
C SER A 554 18.14 -10.38 25.96
N LYS A 555 17.65 -9.48 26.81
CA LYS A 555 17.93 -9.48 28.26
C LYS A 555 17.15 -10.56 29.01
N LYS A 556 15.86 -10.72 28.69
CA LYS A 556 14.97 -11.66 29.40
C LYS A 556 15.19 -13.11 28.96
N TYR A 557 15.52 -13.33 27.69
CA TYR A 557 15.81 -14.64 27.09
C TYR A 557 17.19 -14.61 26.41
N PRO A 558 18.30 -14.65 27.17
CA PRO A 558 19.65 -14.48 26.63
C PRO A 558 20.04 -15.48 25.54
N LYS A 559 19.47 -16.70 25.56
CA LYS A 559 19.70 -17.71 24.52
C LYS A 559 19.06 -17.35 23.18
N VAL A 560 17.91 -16.68 23.21
CA VAL A 560 17.26 -16.12 22.02
C VAL A 560 18.02 -14.87 21.58
N GLY A 561 18.38 -14.00 22.53
CA GLY A 561 19.15 -12.79 22.28
C GLY A 561 20.50 -13.04 21.59
N ALA A 562 21.20 -14.10 21.96
CA ALA A 562 22.49 -14.49 21.35
C ALA A 562 22.38 -14.93 19.88
N LEU A 563 21.17 -15.19 19.39
CA LEU A 563 20.90 -15.61 18.02
C LEU A 563 20.33 -14.47 17.15
N LEU A 564 20.13 -13.27 17.71
CA LEU A 564 19.86 -12.08 16.91
C LEU A 564 21.06 -11.79 16.00
N SER A 565 20.84 -11.07 14.90
CA SER A 565 21.93 -10.67 14.02
C SER A 565 22.89 -9.70 14.72
N GLU A 566 24.05 -9.42 14.10
CA GLU A 566 25.05 -8.50 14.66
C GLU A 566 24.50 -7.09 14.94
N ASN A 567 23.51 -6.64 14.15
CA ASN A 567 22.82 -5.35 14.35
C ASN A 567 21.55 -5.48 15.22
N GLY A 568 21.35 -6.61 15.91
CA GLY A 568 20.22 -6.83 16.83
C GLY A 568 18.87 -7.12 16.16
N SER A 569 18.86 -7.46 14.87
CA SER A 569 17.64 -7.77 14.12
C SER A 569 17.19 -9.22 14.35
N TRP A 570 15.89 -9.46 14.11
CA TRP A 570 15.28 -10.78 14.25
C TRP A 570 15.80 -11.76 13.20
N THR A 571 16.02 -13.02 13.58
CA THR A 571 16.57 -14.07 12.71
C THR A 571 15.73 -15.35 12.82
N ARG A 572 15.92 -16.26 11.86
CA ARG A 572 15.28 -17.60 11.89
C ARG A 572 15.74 -18.40 13.11
N GLU A 573 17.01 -18.27 13.46
CA GLU A 573 17.62 -18.97 14.59
C GLU A 573 17.05 -18.47 15.92
N ALA A 574 16.90 -17.15 16.08
CA ALA A 574 16.25 -16.56 17.24
C ALA A 574 14.77 -17.00 17.35
N GLU A 575 14.04 -17.01 16.23
CA GLU A 575 12.65 -17.48 16.19
C GLU A 575 12.53 -18.96 16.57
N ALA A 576 13.31 -19.84 15.93
CA ALA A 576 13.32 -21.27 16.24
C ALA A 576 13.64 -21.51 17.70
N LYS A 577 14.59 -20.75 18.27
CA LYS A 577 14.96 -20.86 19.68
C LYS A 577 13.86 -20.39 20.62
N LEU A 578 13.19 -19.28 20.30
CA LEU A 578 12.04 -18.77 21.06
C LEU A 578 10.92 -19.82 21.10
N LEU A 579 10.57 -20.38 19.94
CA LEU A 579 9.53 -21.38 19.81
C LEU A 579 9.88 -22.68 20.55
N ASP A 580 11.13 -23.14 20.47
CA ASP A 580 11.57 -24.33 21.20
C ASP A 580 11.47 -24.18 22.72
N GLU A 581 11.69 -22.97 23.25
CA GLU A 581 11.57 -22.72 24.69
C GLU A 581 10.11 -22.52 25.14
N LEU A 582 9.31 -21.78 24.36
CA LEU A 582 8.06 -21.19 24.85
C LEU A 582 6.76 -21.74 24.23
N LEU A 583 6.82 -22.63 23.23
CA LEU A 583 5.59 -23.19 22.66
C LEU A 583 4.74 -23.92 23.71
N ASP A 584 3.43 -23.67 23.66
CA ASP A 584 2.41 -24.35 24.47
C ASP A 584 1.81 -25.52 23.69
N ILE A 585 2.64 -26.54 23.50
CA ILE A 585 2.23 -27.80 22.89
C ILE A 585 2.50 -28.96 23.84
N GLU A 586 1.57 -29.92 23.82
CA GLU A 586 1.66 -31.19 24.54
C GLU A 586 2.17 -32.31 23.64
#